data_AF-A0A2S7K473-F1
#
_entry.id   AF-A0A2S7K473-F1
#
_cell.length_a   1.000
_cell.length_b   1.000
_cell.length_c   1.000
_cell.angle_alpha   90.00
_cell.angle_beta   90.00
_cell.angle_gamma   90.00
#
_symmetry.space_group_name_H-M   'P 1'
#
loop_
_entity.id
_entity.type
_entity.pdbx_description
1 polymer ?
#
loop_
_entity_poly.entity_id
_entity_poly.type
_entity_poly.pdbx_seq_one_letter_code
_entity_poly.pdbx_strand_id
1 'polypeptide(L)'
;MRNKVIAGLVLSAAALAAAPAGAANWTEKVGICAAAAEAEGLVTAGAYRAKFVNGSGAATKTVAIELIPDAGEAITAVCKIRRGEVTEFTVKA
;
A
#
# COMPACT_ATOMS: atom_id res chain seq x y z
N MET A 1 -49.87 20.05 37.38
CA MET A 1 -48.46 20.21 37.81
C MET A 1 -47.74 18.86 37.68
N ARG A 2 -46.81 18.70 36.74
CA ARG A 2 -45.59 17.87 36.87
C ARG A 2 -44.78 17.95 35.58
N ASN A 3 -43.84 18.88 35.66
CA ASN A 3 -42.66 19.10 34.85
C ASN A 3 -41.79 17.84 34.74
N LYS A 4 -41.11 17.64 33.60
CA LYS A 4 -39.75 17.04 33.42
C LYS A 4 -39.49 16.87 31.90
N VAL A 5 -38.78 17.79 31.25
CA VAL A 5 -37.31 17.91 31.16
C VAL A 5 -36.70 16.93 30.15
N ILE A 6 -36.31 17.51 29.01
CA ILE A 6 -35.01 17.38 28.31
C ILE A 6 -34.48 15.96 28.09
N ALA A 7 -34.47 15.52 26.83
CA ALA A 7 -33.49 14.58 26.31
C ALA A 7 -33.07 15.03 24.91
N GLY A 8 -31.98 15.79 24.84
CA GLY A 8 -31.34 16.17 23.60
C GLY A 8 -30.71 14.95 22.94
N LEU A 9 -31.17 14.63 21.74
CA LEU A 9 -30.52 13.64 20.88
C LEU A 9 -29.48 14.37 20.04
N VAL A 10 -28.25 14.46 20.58
CA VAL A 10 -27.06 14.86 19.82
C VAL A 10 -26.78 13.74 18.82
N LEU A 11 -27.33 13.86 17.61
CA LEU A 11 -26.87 13.08 16.47
C LEU A 11 -25.55 13.71 16.00
N SER A 12 -24.45 13.30 16.62
CA SER A 12 -23.12 13.46 16.03
C SER A 12 -23.10 12.61 14.75
N ALA A 13 -23.45 13.23 13.63
CA ALA A 13 -23.14 12.72 12.31
C ALA A 13 -21.62 12.60 12.25
N ALA A 14 -21.13 11.38 12.46
CA ALA A 14 -19.77 11.00 12.20
C ALA A 14 -19.43 11.47 10.78
N ALA A 15 -18.62 12.53 10.70
CA ALA A 15 -17.91 12.86 9.50
C ALA A 15 -17.01 11.66 9.22
N LEU A 16 -17.53 10.71 8.43
CA LEU A 16 -16.73 9.69 7.79
C LEU A 16 -15.71 10.46 6.97
N ALA A 17 -14.52 10.57 7.55
CA ALA A 17 -13.33 11.01 6.86
C ALA A 17 -13.20 10.10 5.64
N ALA A 18 -13.59 10.63 4.48
CA ALA A 18 -13.25 10.07 3.20
C ALA A 18 -11.73 10.11 3.11
N ALA A 19 -11.08 9.07 3.63
CA ALA A 19 -9.67 8.86 3.44
C ALA A 19 -9.43 8.82 1.92
N PRO A 20 -8.45 9.58 1.40
CA PRO A 20 -8.27 9.72 -0.03
C PRO A 20 -7.98 8.34 -0.63
N ALA A 21 -8.89 7.87 -1.50
CA ALA A 21 -8.81 6.58 -2.19
C ALA A 21 -7.52 6.39 -3.03
N GLY A 22 -6.72 7.44 -3.19
CA GLY A 22 -5.42 7.40 -3.86
C GLY A 22 -4.26 6.86 -3.00
N ALA A 23 -4.32 6.98 -1.67
CA ALA A 23 -3.22 6.54 -0.79
C ALA A 23 -3.26 5.03 -0.54
N ALA A 24 -4.45 4.44 -0.40
CA ALA A 24 -4.64 3.00 -0.25
C ALA A 24 -4.08 2.21 -1.45
N ASN A 25 -4.19 2.78 -2.66
CA ASN A 25 -3.87 2.11 -3.91
C ASN A 25 -2.35 1.97 -4.17
N TRP A 26 -1.50 2.77 -3.52
CA TRP A 26 -0.04 2.62 -3.67
C TRP A 26 0.56 1.68 -2.64
N THR A 27 0.10 1.73 -1.39
CA THR A 27 0.50 0.77 -0.36
C THR A 27 0.15 -0.66 -0.77
N GLU A 28 -1.05 -0.88 -1.31
CA GLU A 28 -1.47 -2.18 -1.83
C GLU A 28 -0.53 -2.67 -2.96
N LYS A 29 -0.19 -1.79 -3.91
CA LYS A 29 0.74 -2.12 -5.00
C LYS A 29 2.16 -2.41 -4.54
N VAL A 30 2.65 -1.68 -3.56
CA VAL A 30 3.96 -1.94 -2.93
C VAL A 30 3.93 -3.33 -2.29
N GLY A 31 2.85 -3.68 -1.58
CA GLY A 31 2.65 -5.02 -1.03
C GLY A 31 2.63 -6.12 -2.09
N ILE A 32 1.88 -5.92 -3.19
CA ILE A 32 1.85 -6.85 -4.33
C ILE A 32 3.25 -7.06 -4.94
N CYS A 33 4.00 -5.96 -5.11
CA CYS A 33 5.34 -6.00 -5.67
C CYS A 33 6.36 -6.65 -4.72
N ALA A 34 6.25 -6.38 -3.43
CA ALA A 34 7.09 -6.97 -2.39
C ALA A 34 6.83 -8.49 -2.27
N ALA A 35 5.57 -8.91 -2.30
CA ALA A 35 5.20 -10.32 -2.31
C ALA A 35 5.74 -11.07 -3.53
N ALA A 36 5.79 -10.42 -4.71
CA ALA A 36 6.45 -11.00 -5.89
C ALA A 36 7.96 -11.14 -5.69
N ALA A 37 8.62 -10.17 -5.05
CA ALA A 37 10.04 -10.26 -4.74
C ALA A 37 10.36 -11.37 -3.73
N GLU A 38 9.47 -11.60 -2.76
CA GLU A 38 9.55 -12.73 -1.83
C GLU A 38 9.37 -14.08 -2.54
N ALA A 39 8.41 -14.16 -3.47
CA ALA A 39 8.17 -15.37 -4.26
C ALA A 39 9.36 -15.74 -5.17
N GLU A 40 10.07 -14.73 -5.69
CA GLU A 40 11.31 -14.88 -6.46
C GLU A 40 12.54 -15.18 -5.58
N GLY A 41 12.40 -15.16 -4.24
CA GLY A 41 13.48 -15.43 -3.30
C GLY A 41 14.50 -14.31 -3.15
N LEU A 42 14.17 -13.08 -3.56
CA LEU A 42 15.07 -11.92 -3.46
C LEU A 42 15.16 -11.36 -2.04
N VAL A 43 14.08 -11.51 -1.27
CA VAL A 43 13.99 -11.08 0.12
C VAL A 43 13.23 -12.12 0.94
N THR A 44 13.49 -12.15 2.26
CA THR A 44 12.84 -13.07 3.20
C THR A 44 11.73 -12.37 3.95
N ALA A 45 10.53 -12.95 3.98
CA ALA A 45 9.37 -12.43 4.72
C ALA A 45 9.73 -11.95 6.13
N GLY A 46 9.45 -10.67 6.41
CA GLY A 46 9.67 -10.06 7.72
C GLY A 46 11.12 -9.67 8.04
N ALA A 47 12.08 -9.89 7.13
CA ALA A 47 13.49 -9.51 7.28
C ALA A 47 13.93 -8.44 6.26
N TYR A 48 13.00 -7.58 5.85
CA TYR A 48 13.26 -6.46 4.95
C TYR A 48 12.23 -5.34 5.13
N ARG A 49 12.61 -4.14 4.70
CA ARG A 49 11.71 -2.99 4.57
C ARG A 49 11.48 -2.68 3.09
N ALA A 50 10.23 -2.72 2.65
CA ALA A 50 9.83 -2.22 1.34
C ALA A 50 9.58 -0.70 1.39
N LYS A 51 10.23 0.04 0.51
CA LYS A 51 10.06 1.48 0.35
C LYS A 51 9.59 1.79 -1.06
N PHE A 52 8.50 2.54 -1.18
CA PHE A 52 8.07 3.04 -2.48
C PHE A 52 9.08 4.08 -3.01
N VAL A 53 9.59 3.86 -4.22
CA VAL A 53 10.50 4.79 -4.89
C VAL A 53 9.74 5.63 -5.90
N ASN A 54 9.02 4.99 -6.82
CA ASN A 54 8.29 5.70 -7.87
C ASN A 54 7.17 4.82 -8.43
N GLY A 55 6.15 5.44 -9.01
CA GLY A 55 5.03 4.74 -9.62
C GLY A 55 4.44 5.55 -10.77
N SER A 56 4.23 4.90 -11.90
CA SER A 56 3.72 5.56 -13.12
C SER A 56 2.86 4.61 -13.97
N GLY A 57 2.08 5.18 -14.88
CA GLY A 57 1.20 4.44 -15.78
C GLY A 57 -0.28 4.51 -15.40
N ALA A 58 -1.15 4.34 -16.41
CA ALA A 58 -2.61 4.46 -16.27
C ALA A 58 -3.28 3.08 -16.13
N ALA A 59 -3.31 2.31 -17.22
CA ALA A 59 -3.93 0.98 -17.26
C ALA A 59 -3.01 -0.14 -16.72
N THR A 60 -1.71 -0.02 -16.96
CA THR A 60 -0.67 -0.84 -16.33
C THR A 60 0.14 0.08 -15.44
N LYS A 61 0.24 -0.27 -14.16
CA LYS A 61 0.90 0.52 -13.12
C LYS A 61 2.30 -0.02 -12.94
N THR A 62 3.30 0.70 -13.42
CA THR A 62 4.71 0.44 -13.09
C THR A 62 4.99 0.98 -11.70
N VAL A 63 5.55 0.17 -10.82
CA VAL A 63 5.83 0.46 -9.41
C VAL A 63 7.28 0.07 -9.16
N ALA A 64 8.11 1.04 -8.82
CA ALA A 64 9.46 0.82 -8.34
C ALA A 64 9.47 0.86 -6.82
N ILE A 65 9.98 -0.21 -6.21
CA ILE A 65 10.18 -0.33 -4.77
C ILE A 65 11.65 -0.64 -4.48
N GLU A 66 12.14 -0.11 -3.38
CA GLU A 66 13.45 -0.45 -2.82
C GLU A 66 13.21 -1.41 -1.68
N LEU A 67 13.83 -2.57 -1.77
CA LEU A 67 13.78 -3.65 -0.79
C LEU A 67 15.08 -3.60 0.00
N ILE A 68 14.99 -3.19 1.26
CA ILE A 68 16.14 -3.01 2.14
C ILE A 68 16.14 -4.19 3.14
N PRO A 69 16.94 -5.23 2.93
CA PRO A 69 17.04 -6.33 3.89
C PRO A 69 17.71 -5.87 5.20
N ASP A 70 17.40 -6.54 6.32
CA ASP A 70 18.05 -6.26 7.61
C ASP A 70 19.56 -6.58 7.60
N ALA A 71 19.96 -7.53 6.76
CA ALA A 71 21.35 -7.88 6.49
C ALA A 71 21.56 -8.10 4.99
N GLY A 72 22.31 -7.22 4.34
CA GLY A 72 22.61 -7.30 2.91
C GLY A 72 22.57 -5.95 2.20
N GLU A 73 22.62 -6.00 0.87
CA GLU A 73 22.49 -4.83 0.01
C GLU A 73 21.01 -4.57 -0.33
N ALA A 74 20.65 -3.28 -0.43
CA ALA A 74 19.31 -2.90 -0.87
C ALA A 74 19.14 -3.17 -2.36
N ILE A 75 17.99 -3.74 -2.73
CA ILE A 75 17.68 -4.13 -4.11
C ILE A 75 16.51 -3.27 -4.59
N THR A 76 16.62 -2.71 -5.79
CA THR A 76 15.48 -1.99 -6.40
C THR A 76 14.70 -2.95 -7.29
N ALA A 77 13.45 -3.24 -6.94
CA ALA A 77 12.53 -4.01 -7.76
C ALA A 77 11.54 -3.10 -8.49
N VAL A 78 11.24 -3.43 -9.73
CA VAL A 78 10.26 -2.74 -10.58
C VAL A 78 9.21 -3.74 -11.02
N CYS A 79 7.98 -3.54 -10.57
CA CYS A 79 6.83 -4.36 -10.94
C CYS A 79 5.91 -3.59 -11.88
N LYS A 80 5.43 -4.25 -12.93
CA LYS A 80 4.25 -3.79 -13.68
C LYS A 80 3.04 -4.53 -13.16
N ILE A 81 2.06 -3.78 -12.69
CA ILE A 81 0.84 -4.30 -12.09
C ILE A 81 -0.33 -3.94 -12.99
N ARG A 82 -1.11 -4.94 -13.40
CA ARG A 82 -2.34 -4.75 -14.18
C ARG A 82 -3.47 -5.44 -13.45
N ARG A 83 -4.56 -4.72 -13.17
CA ARG A 83 -5.73 -5.25 -12.45
C ARG A 83 -5.42 -5.93 -11.10
N GLY A 84 -4.36 -5.52 -10.41
CA GLY A 84 -3.96 -6.07 -9.11
C GLY A 84 -2.98 -7.25 -9.18
N GLU A 85 -2.54 -7.63 -10.38
CA GLU A 85 -1.59 -8.73 -10.58
C GLU A 85 -0.27 -8.22 -11.16
N VAL A 86 0.86 -8.79 -10.74
CA VAL A 86 2.18 -8.48 -11.32
C VAL A 86 2.28 -9.17 -12.67
N THR A 87 2.32 -8.38 -13.74
CA THR A 87 2.47 -8.89 -15.11
C THR A 87 3.92 -8.96 -15.55
N GLU A 88 4.78 -8.09 -15.00
CA GLU A 88 6.23 -8.13 -15.23
C GLU A 88 6.94 -7.74 -13.94
N PHE A 89 8.04 -8.42 -13.62
CA PHE A 89 8.90 -8.14 -12.48
C PHE A 89 10.34 -7.96 -12.98
N THR A 90 11.01 -6.90 -12.56
CA THR A 90 12.37 -6.60 -13.00
C THR A 90 13.19 -6.09 -11.83
N VAL A 91 14.36 -6.67 -11.60
CA VAL A 91 15.33 -6.17 -10.62
C VAL A 91 16.25 -5.18 -11.32
N LYS A 92 16.39 -3.98 -10.76
CA LYS A 92 17.43 -3.03 -11.12
C LYS A 92 18.61 -3.21 -10.16
N ALA A 93 19.75 -3.57 -10.73
CA ALA A 93 21.06 -3.51 -10.09
C ALA A 93 21.63 -2.09 -10.15
#